data_AF-A0A924HXH6-F1
#
_entry.id   AF-A0A924HXH6-F1
#
_cell.length_a   1.000
_cell.length_b   1.000
_cell.length_c   1.000
_cell.angle_alpha   90.00
_cell.angle_beta   90.00
_cell.angle_gamma   90.00
#
_symmetry.space_group_name_H-M   'P 1'
#
loop_
_entity.id
_entity.type
_entity.pdbx_description
1 polymer ?
#
loop_
_entity_poly.entity_id
_entity_poly.type
_entity_poly.pdbx_seq_one_letter_code
_entity_poly.pdbx_strand_id
1 'polypeptide(L)' 'ADTYFVVANEGDQLELQWFDKVPTMQILGRVILIMRPKKVLDEGLMKDVWQFEE' A
#
# COMPACT_ATOMS: atom_id res chain seq x y z
N ALA A 1 -7.81 -14.77 6.63
CA ALA A 1 -8.05 -13.44 6.05
C ALA A 1 -6.93 -13.18 5.07
N ASP A 2 -7.28 -12.83 3.83
CA ASP A 2 -6.33 -12.68 2.74
C ASP A 2 -5.58 -11.36 2.90
N THR A 3 -4.40 -11.41 3.53
CA THR A 3 -3.57 -10.24 3.85
C THR A 3 -2.15 -10.42 3.33
N TYR A 4 -1.50 -9.31 2.98
CA TYR A 4 -0.09 -9.29 2.61
C TYR A 4 0.80 -9.17 3.86
N PHE A 5 1.97 -9.78 3.79
CA PHE A 5 3.01 -9.77 4.82
C PHE A 5 4.33 -9.27 4.24
N VAL A 6 5.16 -8.71 5.12
CA VAL A 6 6.56 -8.38 4.81
C VAL A 6 7.43 -9.56 5.21
N VAL A 7 8.27 -10.04 4.30
CA VAL A 7 9.21 -11.14 4.50
C VAL A 7 10.58 -10.79 3.92
N ALA A 8 11.63 -11.48 4.37
CA ALA A 8 12.93 -11.46 3.69
C ALA A 8 13.01 -12.62 2.70
N ASN A 9 13.39 -12.35 1.47
CA ASN A 9 13.63 -13.38 0.47
C ASN A 9 15.03 -14.02 0.64
N GLU A 10 15.36 -15.00 -0.20
CA GLU A 10 16.64 -15.72 -0.14
C GLU A 10 17.87 -14.81 -0.35
N GLY A 11 17.69 -13.62 -0.92
CA GLY A 11 18.73 -12.60 -1.11
C GLY A 11 18.79 -11.54 0.00
N ASP A 12 18.10 -11.76 1.13
CA ASP A 12 17.98 -10.81 2.25
C ASP A 12 17.33 -9.46 1.86
N GLN A 13 16.46 -9.49 0.84
CA GLN A 13 15.68 -8.33 0.41
C GLN A 13 14.24 -8.42 0.93
N LEU A 14 13.67 -7.26 1.27
CA LEU A 14 12.29 -7.17 1.71
C LEU A 14 11.32 -7.37 0.54
N GLU A 15 10.36 -8.24 0.74
CA GLU A 15 9.31 -8.56 -0.22
C GLU A 15 7.92 -8.51 0.44
N LEU A 16 6.91 -8.11 -0.34
CA LEU A 16 5.50 -8.18 0.04
C LEU A 16 4.86 -9.41 -0.59
N GLN A 17 4.47 -10.37 0.24
CA GLN A 17 3.92 -11.64 -0.24
C GLN A 17 2.63 -12.00 0.51
N TRP A 18 1.72 -12.66 -0.20
CA TRP A 18 0.54 -13.30 0.34
C TRP A 18 0.70 -14.82 0.26
N PHE A 19 0.06 -15.57 1.16
CA PHE A 19 0.26 -17.02 1.28
C PHE A 19 -1.07 -17.76 1.39
N ASP A 20 -1.27 -18.77 0.55
CA ASP A 20 -2.43 -19.69 0.62
C ASP A 20 -2.34 -20.68 1.80
N LYS A 21 -1.13 -20.90 2.31
CA LYS A 21 -0.81 -21.83 3.39
C LYS A 21 0.01 -21.12 4.45
N VAL A 22 0.08 -21.71 5.65
CA VAL A 22 0.94 -21.19 6.71
C VAL A 22 2.40 -21.19 6.21
N PRO A 23 3.05 -20.02 6.11
CA PRO A 23 4.42 -19.94 5.63
C PRO A 23 5.39 -20.52 6.66
N THR A 24 6.45 -21.16 6.20
CA THR A 24 7.55 -21.67 7.05
C THR A 24 8.61 -20.61 7.32
N MET A 25 8.65 -19.56 6.51
CA MET A 25 9.57 -18.44 6.66
C MET A 25 9.09 -17.45 7.73
N GLN A 26 10.03 -16.69 8.31
CA GLN A 26 9.71 -15.70 9.32
C GLN A 26 8.97 -14.50 8.70
N ILE A 27 7.79 -14.21 9.22
CA ILE A 27 7.05 -12.99 8.92
C ILE A 27 7.67 -11.84 9.71
N LEU A 28 8.06 -10.77 9.02
CA LEU A 28 8.64 -9.56 9.62
C LEU A 28 7.56 -8.54 9.99
N GLY A 29 6.42 -8.58 9.31
CA GLY A 29 5.30 -7.69 9.60
C GLY A 29 4.09 -7.96 8.71
N ARG A 30 2.99 -7.25 8.99
CA ARG A 30 1.75 -7.32 8.21
C ARG A 30 1.46 -5.98 7.54
N VAL A 31 1.08 -6.01 6.27
CA VAL A 31 0.64 -4.81 5.55
C VAL A 31 -0.75 -4.42 6.04
N ILE A 32 -0.89 -3.18 6.50
CA ILE A 32 -2.18 -2.62 6.97
C ILE A 32 -2.81 -1.65 5.97
N LEU A 33 -1.99 -0.99 5.15
CA LEU A 33 -2.43 0.04 4.21
C LEU A 33 -1.44 0.13 3.05
N ILE A 34 -1.98 0.15 1.82
CA ILE A 34 -1.24 0.52 0.61
C ILE A 34 -1.90 1.79 0.09
N MET A 35 -1.18 2.92 0.16
CA MET A 35 -1.67 4.20 -0.34
C MET A 35 -0.98 4.53 -1.65
N ARG A 36 -1.77 4.73 -2.71
CA ARG A 36 -1.26 5.29 -3.97
C ARG A 36 -1.21 6.81 -3.87
N PRO A 37 -0.26 7.48 -4.53
CA PRO A 37 -0.23 8.94 -4.60
C PRO A 37 -1.58 9.49 -5.06
N LYS A 38 -2.01 10.60 -4.47
CA LYS A 38 -3.21 11.31 -4.90
C LYS A 38 -3.01 11.75 -6.34
N LYS A 39 -3.90 11.33 -7.25
CA LYS A 39 -3.96 11.91 -8.59
C LYS A 39 -4.55 13.30 -8.48
N VAL A 40 -3.73 14.32 -8.70
CA VAL A 40 -4.19 15.70 -8.81
C VAL A 40 -4.23 16.02 -10.31
N LEU A 41 -5.43 16.24 -10.85
CA LEU A 41 -5.62 16.55 -12.27
C LEU A 41 -5.18 17.99 -12.59
N ASP A 42 -5.38 18.90 -11.63
CA ASP A 42 -4.91 20.28 -11.66
C ASP A 42 -4.68 20.76 -10.22
N GLU A 43 -3.44 21.14 -9.89
CA GLU A 43 -3.10 21.66 -8.56
C GLU A 43 -3.75 23.03 -8.29
N GLY A 44 -4.15 23.75 -9.35
CA GLY A 44 -4.89 25.01 -9.27
C GLY A 44 -6.32 24.82 -8.76
N LEU A 45 -6.99 23.73 -9.13
CA LEU A 45 -8.36 23.43 -8.66
C LEU A 45 -8.43 23.20 -7.14
N MET A 46 -7.32 22.76 -6.53
CA MET A 46 -7.22 22.52 -5.09
C MET A 46 -6.99 23.81 -4.30
N LYS A 47 -6.75 24.95 -4.97
CA LYS A 47 -6.51 26.27 -4.33
C LYS A 47 -7.78 27.10 -4.20
N ASP A 48 -8.73 26.94 -5.12
CA ASP A 48 -10.02 27.65 -5.08
C ASP A 48 -11.08 26.80 -4.36
N VAL A 49 -11.10 26.93 -3.04
CA VAL A 49 -12.08 26.26 -2.13
C VAL A 49 -13.52 26.75 -2.35
N TRP A 50 -13.73 27.84 -3.09
CA TRP A 50 -15.02 28.49 -3.31
C TRP A 50 -15.68 28.14 -4.65
N GLN A 51 -15.49 26.92 -5.15
CA GLN A 51 -16.30 26.42 -6.26
C GLN A 51 -17.66 25.97 -5.70
N PHE A 52 -18.73 26.68 -6.08
CA PHE A 52 -20.10 26.23 -5.83
C PHE A 52 -20.46 25.19 -6.90
N GLU A 53 -21.00 24.04 -6.51
CA GLU A 53 -21.70 23.16 -7.46
C GLU A 53 -22.95 23.91 -7.91
N GLU A 54 -23.08 24.14 -9.23
CA GLU A 54 -24.29 24.69 -9.84
C GLU A 54 -25.41 23.65 -9.90
#